data_AF-A0A061RFQ7-F1
#
_entry.id   AF-A0A061RFQ7-F1
#
_cell.length_a   1.000
_cell.length_b   1.000
_cell.length_c   1.000
_cell.angle_alpha   90.00
_cell.angle_beta   90.00
_cell.angle_gamma   90.00
#
_symmetry.space_group_name_H-M   'P 1'
#
loop_
_entity.id
_entity.type
_entity.pdbx_description
1 polymer ?
#
loop_
_entity_poly.entity_id
_entity_poly.type
_entity_poly.pdbx_seq_one_letter_code
_entity_poly.pdbx_strand_id
1 'polypeptide(L)'
;MGEEQLNAQLASSWVEFDEASAPALEALGVRKLDGTKLLCHFALRSFAELNDGVRRSVKQYICNNWDALKDSHELLQAISECAFVETGQAASAEGQQMPRFKRASDLLDPTNEVLGAVFRNRPDKFPCSKTCDSLWLQVLRAAGLRSQVDTAIFTECVMEIQARGVASLNNTEQSSDVESDRVWNAALKLAQYLVLEPQLLHTSGFPQTISSIQFVPARIGIPAPCSGNQGRCLTSFQDGALRKDWALVWGHSPILEDSCVPAASFWGQLSLRSPPPFSKVAEHLEKVASRGNVLEEWPRQAGPPEQAFSAVLSHLGAEGLTAQQAERLSRAAFVPVANATRLS
;
A
#
# COMPACT_ATOMS: atom_id res chain seq x y z
N MET A 1 10.00 37.03 -5.13
CA MET A 1 11.45 37.17 -5.39
C MET A 1 11.61 37.26 -6.89
N GLY A 2 12.22 38.35 -7.40
CA GLY A 2 12.38 38.58 -8.84
C GLY A 2 13.53 37.76 -9.43
N GLU A 3 13.54 37.61 -10.76
CA GLU A 3 14.57 36.87 -11.53
C GLU A 3 15.99 37.42 -11.27
N GLU A 4 16.14 38.73 -11.07
CA GLU A 4 17.41 39.37 -10.71
C GLU A 4 17.97 38.91 -9.34
N GLN A 5 17.10 38.64 -8.35
CA GLN A 5 17.54 38.17 -7.03
C GLN A 5 17.97 36.70 -7.05
N LEU A 6 17.29 35.87 -7.85
CA LEU A 6 17.73 34.48 -8.06
C LEU A 6 19.07 34.47 -8.80
N ASN A 7 19.21 35.26 -9.87
CA ASN A 7 20.44 35.36 -10.64
C ASN A 7 21.59 35.89 -9.79
N ALA A 8 21.37 36.90 -8.94
CA ALA A 8 22.39 37.41 -8.02
C ALA A 8 22.83 36.36 -6.99
N GLN A 9 21.91 35.52 -6.48
CA GLN A 9 22.26 34.46 -5.54
C GLN A 9 22.95 33.27 -6.21
N LEU A 10 22.53 32.89 -7.43
CA LEU A 10 23.24 31.92 -8.25
C LEU A 10 24.63 32.43 -8.63
N ALA A 11 24.77 33.71 -8.97
CA ALA A 11 26.06 34.35 -9.30
C ALA A 11 26.98 34.50 -8.07
N SER A 12 26.44 34.76 -6.87
CA SER A 12 27.24 34.77 -5.63
C SER A 12 27.87 33.40 -5.31
N SER A 13 27.32 32.33 -5.88
CA SER A 13 27.83 30.97 -5.82
C SER A 13 28.73 30.62 -7.03
N TRP A 14 28.67 31.40 -8.11
CA TRP A 14 29.29 31.14 -9.40
C TRP A 14 29.70 32.47 -10.04
N VAL A 15 30.95 32.91 -9.81
CA VAL A 15 31.65 34.05 -10.42
C VAL A 15 30.83 35.36 -10.55
N GLU A 16 31.24 36.41 -9.83
CA GLU A 16 30.65 37.75 -9.95
C GLU A 16 30.67 38.24 -11.41
N PHE A 17 29.50 38.55 -11.95
CA PHE A 17 29.34 39.11 -13.29
C PHE A 17 29.62 40.62 -13.24
N ASP A 18 30.71 41.04 -13.89
CA ASP A 18 31.02 42.44 -14.13
C ASP A 18 30.35 42.91 -15.43
N GLU A 19 29.44 43.89 -15.35
CA GLU A 19 28.77 44.47 -16.52
C GLU A 19 29.77 45.06 -17.53
N ALA A 20 30.94 45.52 -17.08
CA ALA A 20 31.98 46.02 -17.98
C ALA A 20 32.58 44.91 -18.87
N SER A 21 32.41 43.64 -18.49
CA SER A 21 32.87 42.46 -19.24
C SER A 21 31.88 41.98 -20.30
N ALA A 22 30.63 42.49 -20.30
CA ALA A 22 29.58 42.05 -21.22
C ALA A 22 29.95 42.17 -22.72
N PRO A 23 30.55 43.28 -23.21
CA PRO A 23 30.90 43.41 -24.62
C PRO A 23 32.01 42.44 -25.06
N ALA A 24 32.96 42.14 -24.15
CA ALA A 24 34.03 41.19 -24.42
C ALA A 24 33.49 39.75 -24.49
N LEU A 25 32.55 39.40 -23.62
CA LEU A 25 31.88 38.09 -23.62
C LEU A 25 31.00 37.90 -24.87
N GLU A 26 30.29 38.94 -25.30
CA GLU A 26 29.54 38.93 -26.57
C GLU A 26 30.47 38.75 -27.78
N ALA A 27 31.62 39.45 -27.80
CA ALA A 27 32.63 39.30 -28.86
C ALA A 27 33.27 37.90 -28.90
N LEU A 28 33.34 37.21 -27.75
CA LEU A 28 33.79 35.82 -27.64
C LEU A 28 32.68 34.80 -27.99
N GLY A 29 31.47 35.25 -28.32
CA GLY A 29 30.34 34.40 -28.66
C GLY A 29 29.69 33.70 -27.46
N VAL A 30 29.92 34.20 -26.23
CA VAL A 30 29.33 33.66 -25.01
C VAL A 30 27.83 33.99 -25.01
N ARG A 31 26.99 32.96 -25.03
CA ARG A 31 25.53 33.13 -25.04
C ARG A 31 25.00 33.52 -23.66
N LYS A 32 24.24 34.61 -23.59
CA LYS A 32 23.48 34.99 -22.39
C LYS A 32 22.36 33.98 -22.15
N LEU A 33 22.35 33.37 -20.97
CA LEU A 33 21.30 32.45 -20.54
C LEU A 33 20.19 33.25 -19.84
N ASP A 34 18.94 32.93 -20.18
CA ASP A 34 17.78 33.41 -19.42
C ASP A 34 17.67 32.68 -18.06
N GLY A 35 16.89 33.21 -17.12
CA GLY A 35 16.76 32.62 -15.79
C GLY A 35 16.24 31.18 -15.81
N THR A 36 15.44 30.81 -16.82
CA THR A 36 14.92 29.45 -17.00
C THR A 36 16.03 28.48 -17.40
N LYS A 37 16.92 28.87 -18.33
CA LYS A 37 18.08 28.07 -18.72
C LYS A 37 19.12 27.98 -17.61
N LEU A 38 19.34 29.05 -16.84
CA LEU A 38 20.20 29.00 -15.66
C LEU A 38 19.65 28.00 -14.63
N LEU A 39 18.34 28.03 -14.40
CA LEU A 39 17.66 27.08 -13.52
C LEU A 39 17.82 25.63 -14.02
N CYS A 40 17.56 25.38 -15.31
CA CYS A 40 17.59 24.04 -15.89
C CYS A 40 19.00 23.44 -15.98
N HIS A 41 19.98 24.22 -16.45
CA HIS A 41 21.31 23.71 -16.77
C HIS A 41 22.27 23.72 -15.58
N PHE A 42 22.05 24.58 -14.58
CA PHE A 42 22.95 24.72 -13.44
C PHE A 42 22.27 24.40 -12.12
N ALA A 43 21.19 25.11 -11.76
CA ALA A 43 20.64 25.01 -10.42
C ALA A 43 20.00 23.64 -10.12
N LEU A 44 19.22 23.08 -11.05
CA LEU A 44 18.57 21.78 -10.86
C LEU A 44 19.55 20.61 -10.98
N ARG A 45 20.53 20.69 -11.88
CA ARG A 45 21.52 19.62 -12.11
C ARG A 45 22.52 19.47 -10.96
N SER A 46 22.97 20.59 -10.39
CA SER A 46 23.87 20.61 -9.24
C SER A 46 23.12 20.83 -7.91
N PHE A 47 21.80 20.58 -7.85
CA PHE A 47 20.96 20.94 -6.70
C PHE A 47 21.48 20.40 -5.36
N ALA A 48 22.01 19.18 -5.36
CA ALA A 48 22.57 18.54 -4.17
C ALA A 48 23.86 19.22 -3.67
N GLU A 49 24.61 19.88 -4.56
CA GLU A 49 25.87 20.58 -4.26
C GLU A 49 25.62 22.03 -3.80
N LEU A 50 24.42 22.55 -4.05
CA LEU A 50 24.04 23.90 -3.64
C LEU A 50 23.89 23.99 -2.12
N ASN A 51 24.28 25.15 -1.59
CA ASN A 51 24.02 25.47 -0.19
C ASN A 51 22.51 25.58 0.09
N ASP A 52 22.10 25.39 1.36
CA ASP A 52 20.68 25.40 1.75
C ASP A 52 19.96 26.72 1.41
N GLY A 53 20.69 27.84 1.41
CA GLY A 53 20.15 29.15 1.06
C GLY A 53 19.69 29.21 -0.38
N VAL A 54 20.58 28.83 -1.30
CA VAL A 54 20.32 28.81 -2.74
C VAL A 54 19.25 27.77 -3.07
N ARG A 55 19.27 26.58 -2.44
CA ARG A 55 18.19 25.58 -2.62
C ARG A 55 16.81 26.14 -2.28
N ARG A 56 16.70 26.85 -1.15
CA ARG A 56 15.46 27.53 -0.74
C ARG A 56 15.03 28.58 -1.76
N SER A 57 15.96 29.37 -2.27
CA SER A 57 15.65 30.40 -3.27
C SER A 57 15.24 29.82 -4.61
N VAL A 58 15.88 28.74 -5.06
CA VAL A 58 15.49 27.99 -6.26
C VAL A 58 14.07 27.47 -6.11
N LYS A 59 13.75 26.80 -4.99
CA LYS A 59 12.39 26.34 -4.68
C LYS A 59 11.39 27.51 -4.70
N GLN A 60 11.71 28.60 -4.00
CA GLN A 60 10.83 29.75 -3.88
C GLN A 60 10.61 30.45 -5.23
N TYR A 61 11.63 30.51 -6.08
CA TYR A 61 11.50 31.05 -7.44
C TYR A 61 10.57 30.20 -8.30
N ILE A 62 10.76 28.87 -8.29
CA ILE A 62 9.89 27.95 -9.03
C ILE A 62 8.44 28.11 -8.57
N CYS A 63 8.20 28.09 -7.25
CA CYS A 63 6.86 28.25 -6.69
C CYS A 63 6.22 29.59 -7.07
N ASN A 64 6.92 30.70 -6.91
CA ASN A 64 6.36 32.04 -7.16
C ASN A 64 6.04 32.29 -8.64
N ASN A 65 6.76 31.63 -9.55
CA ASN A 65 6.62 31.82 -10.99
C ASN A 65 5.97 30.61 -11.68
N TRP A 66 5.38 29.67 -10.91
CA TRP A 66 4.93 28.39 -11.42
C TRP A 66 3.92 28.53 -12.58
N ASP A 67 3.01 29.50 -12.49
CA ASP A 67 2.01 29.72 -13.54
C ASP A 67 2.61 30.10 -14.90
N ALA A 68 3.74 30.80 -14.91
CA ALA A 68 4.46 31.14 -16.14
C ALA A 68 5.39 30.01 -16.60
N LEU A 69 5.84 29.17 -15.66
CA LEU A 69 6.85 28.14 -15.89
C LEU A 69 6.27 26.77 -16.27
N LYS A 70 5.03 26.48 -15.89
CA LYS A 70 4.40 25.15 -16.05
C LYS A 70 4.25 24.68 -17.49
N ASP A 71 4.19 25.59 -18.46
CA ASP A 71 4.06 25.26 -19.88
C ASP A 71 5.42 25.06 -20.57
N SER A 72 6.53 25.32 -19.87
CA SER A 72 7.89 25.15 -20.41
C SER A 72 8.31 23.68 -20.39
N HIS A 73 8.37 23.06 -21.57
CA HIS A 73 8.81 21.67 -21.71
C HIS A 73 10.26 21.45 -21.25
N GLU A 74 11.16 22.39 -21.52
CA GLU A 74 12.58 22.29 -21.11
C GLU A 74 12.71 22.22 -19.58
N LEU A 75 11.92 23.04 -18.88
CA LEU A 75 11.90 23.05 -17.41
C LEU A 75 11.26 21.78 -16.85
N LEU A 76 10.10 21.38 -17.36
CA LEU A 76 9.44 20.15 -16.88
C LEU A 76 10.34 18.93 -17.06
N GLN A 77 11.03 18.85 -18.19
CA GLN A 77 12.00 17.80 -18.43
C GLN A 77 13.15 17.86 -17.41
N ALA A 78 13.77 19.02 -17.21
CA ALA A 78 14.86 19.19 -16.25
C ALA A 78 14.43 18.83 -14.82
N ILE A 79 13.25 19.29 -14.38
CA ILE A 79 12.71 18.99 -13.05
C ILE A 79 12.39 17.48 -12.93
N SER A 80 11.87 16.82 -13.97
CA SER A 80 11.58 15.39 -13.92
C SER A 80 12.83 14.49 -13.85
N GLU A 81 13.91 14.87 -14.53
CA GLU A 81 15.13 14.08 -14.65
C GLU A 81 16.11 14.28 -13.47
N CYS A 82 16.03 15.43 -12.79
CA CYS A 82 16.97 15.78 -11.72
C CYS A 82 16.55 15.22 -10.36
N ALA A 83 17.53 14.84 -9.55
CA ALA A 83 17.32 14.49 -8.15
C ALA A 83 17.44 15.76 -7.29
N PHE A 84 16.32 16.46 -7.10
CA PHE A 84 16.27 17.73 -6.36
C PHE A 84 15.23 17.73 -5.24
N VAL A 85 14.44 16.66 -5.08
CA VAL A 85 13.40 16.57 -4.05
C VAL A 85 13.98 16.00 -2.78
N GLU A 86 14.00 16.80 -1.71
CA GLU A 86 14.40 16.36 -0.38
C GLU A 86 13.42 15.31 0.16
N THR A 87 13.92 14.17 0.62
CA THR A 87 13.11 13.15 1.31
C THR A 87 13.24 13.25 2.83
N GLY A 88 12.29 12.68 3.57
CA GLY A 88 12.42 12.57 5.01
C GLY A 88 13.60 11.68 5.43
N GLN A 89 14.15 11.93 6.61
CA GLN A 89 15.33 11.23 7.11
C GLN A 89 15.02 9.75 7.37
N ALA A 90 15.76 8.84 6.72
CA ALA A 90 15.93 7.49 7.22
C ALA A 90 17.13 7.51 8.18
N ALA A 91 16.97 6.96 9.39
CA ALA A 91 18.05 6.85 10.36
C ALA A 91 19.25 6.13 9.70
N SER A 92 20.33 6.86 9.45
CA SER A 92 21.57 6.28 8.91
C SER A 92 22.43 5.80 10.08
N ALA A 93 23.07 4.64 9.92
CA ALA A 93 23.84 3.97 10.97
C ALA A 93 25.09 4.75 11.44
N GLU A 94 25.49 5.81 10.73
CA GLU A 94 26.82 6.44 10.87
C GLU A 94 26.77 7.92 11.30
N GLY A 95 25.62 8.42 11.79
CA GLY A 95 25.55 9.71 12.48
C GLY A 95 25.77 10.97 11.62
N GLN A 96 26.22 10.86 10.37
CA GLN A 96 26.33 11.98 9.43
C GLN A 96 25.04 12.14 8.62
N GLN A 97 24.41 13.29 8.83
CA GLN A 97 23.10 13.65 8.28
C GLN A 97 23.26 14.38 6.96
N MET A 98 23.12 13.67 5.85
CA MET A 98 23.01 14.29 4.52
C MET A 98 21.56 14.22 4.04
N PRO A 99 20.97 15.33 3.55
CA PRO A 99 19.67 15.29 2.89
C PRO A 99 19.79 14.38 1.66
N ARG A 100 18.88 13.39 1.56
CA ARG A 100 18.77 12.57 0.35
C ARG A 100 17.86 13.27 -0.64
N PHE A 101 18.38 13.51 -1.82
CA PHE A 101 17.59 14.03 -2.94
C PHE A 101 17.20 12.88 -3.86
N LYS A 102 15.94 12.88 -4.28
CA LYS A 102 15.40 11.94 -5.27
C LYS A 102 14.71 12.70 -6.38
N ARG A 103 14.41 12.00 -7.48
CA ARG A 103 13.52 12.52 -8.52
C ARG A 103 12.10 12.55 -8.00
N ALA A 104 11.29 13.44 -8.56
CA ALA A 104 9.86 13.48 -8.24
C ALA A 104 9.18 12.14 -8.59
N SER A 105 9.53 11.53 -9.73
CA SER A 105 9.02 10.23 -10.20
C SER A 105 9.29 9.06 -9.26
N ASP A 106 10.35 9.13 -8.45
CA ASP A 106 10.72 8.05 -7.53
C ASP A 106 9.88 8.09 -6.24
N LEU A 107 9.19 9.20 -6.01
CA LEU A 107 8.46 9.50 -4.78
C LEU A 107 6.95 9.34 -4.95
N LEU A 108 6.29 9.11 -3.82
CA LEU A 108 4.85 8.97 -3.68
C LEU A 108 4.24 10.28 -3.18
N ASP A 109 3.01 10.56 -3.59
CA ASP A 109 2.26 11.71 -3.09
C ASP A 109 1.75 11.47 -1.66
N PRO A 110 2.15 12.29 -0.66
CA PRO A 110 1.71 12.14 0.72
C PRO A 110 0.23 12.46 0.95
N THR A 111 -0.43 13.11 -0.02
CA THR A 111 -1.88 13.41 0.05
C THR A 111 -2.75 12.22 -0.32
N ASN A 112 -2.18 11.18 -0.94
CA ASN A 112 -2.89 9.93 -1.18
C ASN A 112 -2.98 9.12 0.13
N GLU A 113 -4.19 8.98 0.67
CA GLU A 113 -4.40 8.33 1.97
C GLU A 113 -3.96 6.86 2.02
N VAL A 114 -4.08 6.13 0.91
CA VAL A 114 -3.68 4.72 0.82
C VAL A 114 -2.16 4.62 0.90
N LEU A 115 -1.46 5.41 0.08
CA LEU A 115 0.01 5.43 0.09
C LEU A 115 0.55 5.87 1.44
N GLY A 116 -0.03 6.93 2.02
CA GLY A 116 0.35 7.44 3.34
C GLY A 116 0.13 6.43 4.47
N ALA A 117 -0.92 5.59 4.39
CA ALA A 117 -1.17 4.54 5.36
C ALA A 117 -0.18 3.37 5.24
N VAL A 118 0.12 2.94 4.01
CA VAL A 118 1.00 1.80 3.73
C VAL A 118 2.47 2.13 4.02
N PHE A 119 2.95 3.29 3.58
CA PHE A 119 4.36 3.66 3.65
C PHE A 119 4.67 4.64 4.80
N ARG A 120 3.82 4.73 5.82
CA ARG A 120 3.97 5.68 6.94
C ARG A 120 5.35 5.67 7.61
N ASN A 121 5.96 4.49 7.71
CA ASN A 121 7.27 4.28 8.35
C ASN A 121 8.44 4.35 7.35
N ARG A 122 8.19 4.76 6.11
CA ARG A 122 9.15 4.90 5.01
C ARG A 122 9.26 6.38 4.58
N PRO A 123 9.88 7.24 5.39
CA PRO A 123 10.03 8.67 5.06
C PRO A 123 10.85 8.91 3.79
N ASP A 124 11.60 7.90 3.33
CA ASP A 124 12.37 7.90 2.08
C ASP A 124 11.50 7.73 0.81
N LYS A 125 10.21 7.36 0.97
CA LYS A 125 9.25 7.21 -0.14
C LYS A 125 8.47 8.49 -0.45
N PHE A 126 8.54 9.51 0.41
CA PHE A 126 7.78 10.76 0.27
C PHE A 126 8.71 11.99 0.24
N PRO A 127 8.26 13.09 -0.37
CA PRO A 127 8.87 14.40 -0.15
C PRO A 127 8.90 14.77 1.34
N CYS A 128 9.94 15.48 1.77
CA CYS A 128 10.13 15.88 3.16
C CYS A 128 8.98 16.77 3.65
N SER A 129 8.26 16.33 4.68
CA SER A 129 7.08 17.03 5.20
C SER A 129 7.37 18.44 5.72
N LYS A 130 8.60 18.72 6.17
CA LYS A 130 8.99 20.06 6.66
C LYS A 130 9.20 21.07 5.54
N THR A 131 9.58 20.60 4.35
CA THR A 131 9.92 21.44 3.20
C THR A 131 8.91 21.29 2.07
N CYS A 132 7.82 20.56 2.27
CA CYS A 132 6.79 20.32 1.28
C CYS A 132 5.48 21.03 1.66
N ASP A 133 5.11 22.03 0.87
CA ASP A 133 3.84 22.76 0.96
C ASP A 133 2.92 22.40 -0.22
N SER A 134 1.68 22.88 -0.20
CA SER A 134 0.68 22.54 -1.22
C SER A 134 1.08 22.98 -2.63
N LEU A 135 1.69 24.16 -2.76
CA LEU A 135 2.16 24.69 -4.04
C LEU A 135 3.32 23.86 -4.58
N TRP A 136 4.24 23.47 -3.70
CA TRP A 136 5.34 22.58 -4.05
C TRP A 136 4.87 21.21 -4.51
N LEU A 137 3.85 20.63 -3.87
CA LEU A 137 3.25 19.38 -4.33
C LEU A 137 2.68 19.50 -5.75
N GLN A 138 2.12 20.66 -6.14
CA GLN A 138 1.66 20.87 -7.52
C GLN A 138 2.82 20.83 -8.52
N VAL A 139 3.94 21.48 -8.18
CA VAL A 139 5.17 21.42 -8.99
C VAL A 139 5.66 19.98 -9.13
N LEU A 140 5.74 19.26 -8.01
CA LEU A 140 6.23 17.88 -8.00
C LEU A 140 5.32 16.94 -8.80
N ARG A 141 3.99 17.12 -8.76
CA ARG A 141 3.04 16.36 -9.58
C ARG A 141 3.27 16.58 -11.07
N ALA A 142 3.48 17.82 -11.49
CA ALA A 142 3.82 18.13 -12.87
C ALA A 142 5.18 17.53 -13.29
N ALA A 143 6.09 17.37 -12.34
CA ALA A 143 7.38 16.70 -12.53
C ALA A 143 7.31 15.16 -12.46
N GLY A 144 6.13 14.57 -12.25
CA GLY A 144 5.93 13.12 -12.24
C GLY A 144 5.79 12.47 -10.86
N LEU A 145 5.54 13.24 -9.78
CA LEU A 145 5.24 12.67 -8.46
C LEU A 145 4.07 11.67 -8.54
N ARG A 146 4.31 10.45 -8.08
CA ARG A 146 3.36 9.33 -8.22
C ARG A 146 2.18 9.51 -7.25
N SER A 147 1.08 10.07 -7.77
CA SER A 147 -0.11 10.40 -6.99
C SER A 147 -1.23 9.37 -7.14
N GLN A 148 -1.31 8.73 -8.31
CA GLN A 148 -2.26 7.67 -8.61
C GLN A 148 -1.64 6.31 -8.31
N VAL A 149 -2.46 5.37 -7.85
CA VAL A 149 -2.02 4.00 -7.57
C VAL A 149 -2.26 3.16 -8.81
N ASP A 150 -1.22 3.00 -9.63
CA ASP A 150 -1.23 2.03 -10.72
C ASP A 150 -0.94 0.60 -10.21
N THR A 151 -0.92 -0.38 -11.11
CA THR A 151 -0.65 -1.78 -10.73
C THR A 151 0.74 -1.98 -10.12
N ALA A 152 1.75 -1.22 -10.55
CA ALA A 152 3.11 -1.36 -10.01
C ALA A 152 3.18 -0.83 -8.57
N ILE A 153 2.61 0.34 -8.32
CA ILE A 153 2.52 0.94 -6.98
C ILE A 153 1.63 0.06 -6.08
N PHE A 154 0.51 -0.46 -6.59
CA PHE A 154 -0.33 -1.38 -5.83
C PHE A 154 0.45 -2.64 -5.44
N THR A 155 1.24 -3.20 -6.34
CA THR A 155 2.13 -4.32 -6.04
C THR A 155 3.17 -3.96 -4.98
N GLU A 156 3.81 -2.78 -5.05
CA GLU A 156 4.68 -2.29 -3.97
C GLU A 156 3.93 -2.22 -2.62
N CYS A 157 2.69 -1.75 -2.63
CA CYS A 157 1.87 -1.63 -1.42
C CYS A 157 1.54 -2.99 -0.79
N VAL A 158 1.08 -3.97 -1.57
CA VAL A 158 0.72 -5.29 -1.01
C VAL A 158 1.95 -6.00 -0.45
N MET A 159 3.12 -5.84 -1.08
CA MET A 159 4.37 -6.43 -0.61
C MET A 159 4.83 -5.79 0.71
N GLU A 160 4.70 -4.46 0.85
CA GLU A 160 5.02 -3.75 2.09
C GLU A 160 4.10 -4.19 3.24
N ILE A 161 2.79 -4.32 2.98
CA ILE A 161 1.82 -4.78 3.96
C ILE A 161 2.12 -6.22 4.39
N GLN A 162 2.40 -7.11 3.43
CA GLN A 162 2.75 -8.50 3.74
C GLN A 162 4.02 -8.55 4.60
N ALA A 163 5.07 -7.80 4.24
CA ALA A 163 6.32 -7.77 4.99
C ALA A 163 6.11 -7.29 6.43
N ARG A 164 5.34 -6.21 6.63
CA ARG A 164 4.99 -5.67 7.95
C ARG A 164 4.10 -6.64 8.74
N GLY A 165 3.16 -7.32 8.08
CA GLY A 165 2.31 -8.33 8.69
C GLY A 165 3.09 -9.54 9.21
N VAL A 166 4.01 -10.08 8.40
CA VAL A 166 4.91 -11.17 8.80
C VAL A 166 5.82 -10.75 9.95
N ALA A 167 6.40 -9.55 9.88
CA ALA A 167 7.24 -9.02 10.96
C ALA A 167 6.46 -8.86 12.29
N SER A 168 5.18 -8.49 12.23
CA SER A 168 4.32 -8.41 13.42
C SER A 168 3.99 -9.77 14.03
N LEU A 169 3.95 -10.85 13.25
CA LEU A 169 3.71 -12.21 13.75
C LEU A 169 4.95 -12.82 14.42
N ASN A 170 6.15 -12.46 13.95
CA ASN A 170 7.41 -13.02 14.45
C ASN A 170 7.96 -12.31 15.69
N ASN A 171 7.57 -11.06 15.95
CA ASN A 171 8.01 -10.27 17.11
C ASN A 171 6.99 -10.33 18.25
N THR A 172 6.75 -11.53 18.78
CA THR A 172 5.77 -11.82 19.84
C THR A 172 6.01 -11.07 21.16
N GLU A 173 7.21 -10.51 21.37
CA GLU A 173 7.57 -9.79 22.61
C GLU A 173 7.56 -8.25 22.45
N GLN A 174 7.46 -7.71 21.23
CA GLN A 174 7.59 -6.27 20.95
C GLN A 174 6.66 -5.71 19.88
N SER A 175 5.81 -6.51 19.23
CA SER A 175 4.76 -5.95 18.36
C SER A 175 3.73 -5.22 19.23
N SER A 176 3.91 -3.90 19.41
CA SER A 176 2.90 -3.08 20.08
C SER A 176 1.57 -3.24 19.34
N ASP A 177 0.46 -3.43 20.06
CA ASP A 177 -0.90 -3.52 19.48
C ASP A 177 -1.17 -2.42 18.44
N VAL A 178 -0.57 -1.25 18.65
CA VAL A 178 -0.62 -0.09 17.76
C VAL A 178 -0.09 -0.38 16.34
N GLU A 179 1.01 -1.12 16.19
CA GLU A 179 1.57 -1.41 14.86
C GLU A 179 0.75 -2.47 14.14
N SER A 180 0.25 -3.48 14.87
CA SER A 180 -0.71 -4.45 14.33
C SER A 180 -1.97 -3.76 13.82
N ASP A 181 -2.52 -2.82 14.59
CA ASP A 181 -3.66 -1.99 14.17
C ASP A 181 -3.32 -1.11 12.97
N ARG A 182 -2.11 -0.55 12.88
CA ARG A 182 -1.68 0.26 11.73
C ARG A 182 -1.57 -0.57 10.46
N VAL A 183 -0.97 -1.77 10.54
CA VAL A 183 -0.86 -2.70 9.40
C VAL A 183 -2.25 -3.14 8.96
N TRP A 184 -3.12 -3.52 9.90
CA TRP A 184 -4.50 -3.89 9.62
C TRP A 184 -5.27 -2.76 8.92
N ASN A 185 -5.18 -1.52 9.43
CA ASN A 185 -5.87 -0.37 8.83
C ASN A 185 -5.31 -0.02 7.44
N ALA A 186 -4.00 -0.17 7.21
CA ALA A 186 -3.40 0.01 5.90
C ALA A 186 -3.89 -1.05 4.90
N ALA A 187 -3.96 -2.31 5.32
CA ALA A 187 -4.53 -3.42 4.55
C ALA A 187 -6.00 -3.18 4.21
N LEU A 188 -6.79 -2.71 5.17
CA LEU A 188 -8.20 -2.36 4.98
C LEU A 188 -8.37 -1.27 3.93
N LYS A 189 -7.63 -0.17 4.05
CA LYS A 189 -7.67 0.93 3.07
C LYS A 189 -7.25 0.47 1.67
N LEU A 190 -6.17 -0.30 1.55
CA LEU A 190 -5.68 -0.78 0.26
C LEU A 190 -6.66 -1.75 -0.40
N ALA A 191 -7.23 -2.69 0.35
CA ALA A 191 -8.20 -3.63 -0.18
C ALA A 191 -9.52 -2.93 -0.57
N GLN A 192 -9.99 -1.96 0.22
CA GLN A 192 -11.14 -1.13 -0.13
C GLN A 192 -10.88 -0.29 -1.39
N TYR A 193 -9.66 0.24 -1.55
CA TYR A 193 -9.26 0.95 -2.76
C TYR A 193 -9.38 0.06 -4.01
N LEU A 194 -8.96 -1.22 -3.93
CA LEU A 194 -9.12 -2.17 -5.04
C LEU A 194 -10.60 -2.42 -5.41
N VAL A 195 -11.50 -2.41 -4.42
CA VAL A 195 -12.95 -2.55 -4.65
C VAL A 195 -13.52 -1.30 -5.33
N LEU A 196 -13.05 -0.11 -4.93
CA LEU A 196 -13.49 1.18 -5.47
C LEU A 196 -12.92 1.47 -6.87
N GLU A 197 -11.72 0.98 -7.17
CA GLU A 197 -11.00 1.20 -8.43
C GLU A 197 -10.78 -0.13 -9.19
N PRO A 198 -11.87 -0.78 -9.66
CA PRO A 198 -11.80 -2.11 -10.28
C PRO A 198 -11.03 -2.13 -11.60
N GLN A 199 -10.75 -0.99 -12.22
CA GLN A 199 -9.92 -0.88 -13.44
C GLN A 199 -8.54 -1.52 -13.27
N LEU A 200 -7.98 -1.54 -12.05
CA LEU A 200 -6.70 -2.22 -11.79
C LEU A 200 -6.79 -3.71 -12.11
N LEU A 201 -7.94 -4.34 -11.79
CA LEU A 201 -8.18 -5.77 -12.01
C LEU A 201 -8.39 -6.13 -13.50
N HIS A 202 -8.57 -5.14 -14.38
CA HIS A 202 -8.60 -5.38 -15.82
C HIS A 202 -7.20 -5.45 -16.44
N THR A 203 -6.16 -5.08 -15.70
CA THR A 203 -4.78 -5.20 -16.17
C THR A 203 -4.38 -6.67 -16.24
N SER A 204 -3.93 -7.12 -17.42
CA SER A 204 -3.57 -8.51 -17.66
C SER A 204 -2.52 -9.02 -16.67
N GLY A 205 -2.78 -10.17 -16.04
CA GLY A 205 -1.86 -10.84 -15.11
C GLY A 205 -1.79 -10.24 -13.71
N PHE A 206 -2.32 -9.03 -13.51
CA PHE A 206 -2.29 -8.36 -12.21
C PHE A 206 -3.14 -9.05 -11.14
N PRO A 207 -4.41 -9.44 -11.40
CA PRO A 207 -5.22 -10.18 -10.42
C PRO A 207 -4.56 -11.48 -9.95
N GLN A 208 -3.96 -12.22 -10.88
CA GLN A 208 -3.28 -13.48 -10.56
C GLN A 208 -2.06 -13.23 -9.68
N THR A 209 -1.31 -12.15 -9.93
CA THR A 209 -0.14 -11.76 -9.13
C THR A 209 -0.53 -11.45 -7.68
N ILE A 210 -1.62 -10.71 -7.46
CA ILE A 210 -2.05 -10.34 -6.10
C ILE A 210 -2.87 -11.42 -5.39
N SER A 211 -3.38 -12.41 -6.12
CA SER A 211 -4.29 -13.44 -5.59
C SER A 211 -3.70 -14.28 -4.46
N SER A 212 -2.39 -14.53 -4.49
CA SER A 212 -1.66 -15.36 -3.52
C SER A 212 -0.94 -14.57 -2.43
N ILE A 213 -1.00 -13.23 -2.49
CA ILE A 213 -0.29 -12.34 -1.55
C ILE A 213 -1.14 -12.14 -0.30
N GLN A 214 -0.51 -12.26 0.87
CA GLN A 214 -1.19 -12.10 2.17
C GLN A 214 -1.29 -10.62 2.58
N PHE A 215 -2.27 -9.91 2.02
CA PHE A 215 -2.51 -8.50 2.35
C PHE A 215 -3.98 -8.17 2.65
N VAL A 216 -4.90 -9.11 2.41
CA VAL A 216 -6.35 -8.87 2.55
C VAL A 216 -6.74 -9.04 4.02
N PRO A 217 -7.40 -8.04 4.65
CA PRO A 217 -7.89 -8.20 6.02
C PRO A 217 -8.96 -9.28 6.12
N ALA A 218 -8.78 -10.17 7.09
CA ALA A 218 -9.70 -11.27 7.35
C ALA A 218 -9.72 -11.68 8.82
N ARG A 219 -10.73 -12.46 9.19
CA ARG A 219 -10.86 -13.03 10.54
C ARG A 219 -10.90 -14.53 10.50
N ILE A 220 -10.07 -15.18 11.33
CA ILE A 220 -10.11 -16.62 11.53
C ILE A 220 -10.95 -16.95 12.77
N GLY A 221 -11.72 -18.05 12.69
CA GLY A 221 -12.60 -18.50 13.75
C GLY A 221 -14.08 -18.20 13.49
N ILE A 222 -14.90 -18.49 14.50
CA ILE A 222 -16.35 -18.32 14.42
C ILE A 222 -16.68 -16.82 14.39
N PRO A 223 -17.54 -16.33 13.47
CA PRO A 223 -17.97 -14.95 13.46
C PRO A 223 -18.65 -14.60 14.78
N ALA A 224 -18.00 -13.73 15.54
CA ALA A 224 -18.56 -13.13 16.75
C ALA A 224 -18.47 -11.61 16.61
N PRO A 225 -19.43 -10.84 17.17
CA PRO A 225 -19.27 -9.41 17.36
C PRO A 225 -18.26 -9.18 18.49
N CYS A 226 -17.01 -9.56 18.27
CA CYS A 226 -15.93 -9.24 19.19
C CYS A 226 -15.53 -7.78 18.96
N SER A 227 -15.70 -6.95 19.99
CA SER A 227 -14.96 -5.71 20.12
C SER A 227 -13.48 -6.05 20.32
N GLY A 228 -12.64 -5.86 19.30
CA GLY A 228 -11.18 -5.96 19.43
C GLY A 228 -10.44 -6.60 18.26
N ASN A 229 -9.20 -7.00 18.55
CA ASN A 229 -8.22 -7.55 17.60
C ASN A 229 -8.29 -9.09 17.48
N GLN A 230 -9.25 -9.72 18.14
CA GLN A 230 -9.37 -11.17 18.17
C GLN A 230 -9.66 -11.75 16.77
N GLY A 231 -8.88 -12.77 16.40
CA GLY A 231 -8.99 -13.47 15.13
C GLY A 231 -8.54 -12.66 13.91
N ARG A 232 -8.10 -11.40 14.05
CA ARG A 232 -7.60 -10.60 12.92
C ARG A 232 -6.35 -11.24 12.34
N CYS A 233 -6.32 -11.40 11.02
CA CYS A 233 -5.17 -11.85 10.27
C CYS A 233 -5.17 -11.28 8.86
N LEU A 234 -3.99 -11.21 8.25
CA LEU A 234 -3.89 -10.96 6.81
C LEU A 234 -3.93 -12.28 6.07
N THR A 235 -4.66 -12.32 4.97
CA THR A 235 -4.78 -13.49 4.09
C THR A 235 -4.68 -13.09 2.62
N SER A 236 -4.72 -14.08 1.74
CA SER A 236 -4.77 -13.89 0.30
C SER A 236 -6.20 -14.08 -0.20
N PHE A 237 -6.53 -13.55 -1.39
CA PHE A 237 -7.84 -13.83 -2.00
C PHE A 237 -8.04 -15.32 -2.30
N GLN A 238 -6.95 -16.02 -2.65
CA GLN A 238 -6.96 -17.46 -2.91
C GLN A 238 -7.28 -18.28 -1.64
N ASP A 239 -6.74 -17.88 -0.49
CA ASP A 239 -6.85 -18.65 0.75
C ASP A 239 -8.07 -18.25 1.59
N GLY A 240 -8.55 -17.01 1.43
CA GLY A 240 -9.72 -16.50 2.12
C GLY A 240 -11.05 -17.14 1.67
N ALA A 241 -12.08 -16.89 2.47
CA ALA A 241 -13.46 -17.27 2.19
C ALA A 241 -14.41 -16.09 2.44
N LEU A 242 -15.56 -16.12 1.77
CA LEU A 242 -16.57 -15.07 1.92
C LEU A 242 -17.34 -15.23 3.23
N ARG A 243 -17.86 -14.12 3.76
CA ARG A 243 -18.69 -14.15 4.98
C ARG A 243 -19.88 -15.09 4.87
N LYS A 244 -20.55 -15.17 3.72
CA LYS A 244 -21.68 -16.11 3.53
C LYS A 244 -21.29 -17.59 3.61
N ASP A 245 -20.02 -17.91 3.37
CA ASP A 245 -19.50 -19.29 3.35
C ASP A 245 -18.79 -19.66 4.66
N TRP A 246 -18.87 -18.80 5.69
CA TRP A 246 -18.11 -18.95 6.93
C TRP A 246 -18.30 -20.31 7.59
N ALA A 247 -19.54 -20.83 7.59
CA ALA A 247 -19.90 -22.10 8.23
C ALA A 247 -19.12 -23.29 7.65
N LEU A 248 -18.67 -23.18 6.39
CA LEU A 248 -17.96 -24.24 5.68
C LEU A 248 -16.48 -24.33 6.06
N VAL A 249 -15.89 -23.27 6.62
CA VAL A 249 -14.43 -23.13 6.72
C VAL A 249 -13.90 -22.36 7.91
N TRP A 250 -14.72 -21.90 8.86
CA TRP A 250 -14.32 -21.00 9.96
C TRP A 250 -13.14 -21.51 10.82
N GLY A 251 -12.98 -22.83 10.92
CA GLY A 251 -11.88 -23.48 11.66
C GLY A 251 -10.57 -23.59 10.87
N HIS A 252 -10.58 -23.21 9.58
CA HIS A 252 -9.44 -23.36 8.68
C HIS A 252 -9.13 -22.09 7.87
N SER A 253 -10.09 -21.57 7.11
CA SER A 253 -9.89 -20.43 6.22
C SER A 253 -10.30 -19.11 6.87
N PRO A 254 -9.49 -18.05 6.75
CA PRO A 254 -9.89 -16.72 7.17
C PRO A 254 -11.09 -16.19 6.36
N ILE A 255 -12.02 -15.56 7.05
CA ILE A 255 -13.21 -14.93 6.48
C ILE A 255 -12.88 -13.48 6.14
N LEU A 256 -12.96 -13.12 4.86
CA LEU A 256 -12.65 -11.78 4.37
C LEU A 256 -13.61 -10.74 4.96
N GLU A 257 -13.11 -9.53 5.22
CA GLU A 257 -13.98 -8.40 5.55
C GLU A 257 -14.83 -8.00 4.33
N ASP A 258 -16.14 -7.79 4.52
CA ASP A 258 -17.08 -7.59 3.40
C ASP A 258 -16.72 -6.38 2.52
N SER A 259 -16.19 -5.32 3.14
CA SER A 259 -15.74 -4.11 2.42
C SER A 259 -14.51 -4.34 1.52
N CYS A 260 -13.85 -5.49 1.65
CA CYS A 260 -12.65 -5.85 0.92
C CYS A 260 -12.92 -6.86 -0.21
N VAL A 261 -14.16 -7.30 -0.39
CA VAL A 261 -14.52 -8.31 -1.39
C VAL A 261 -14.82 -7.63 -2.75
N PRO A 262 -14.04 -7.90 -3.80
CA PRO A 262 -14.30 -7.36 -5.14
C PRO A 262 -15.58 -7.96 -5.75
N ALA A 263 -16.08 -7.32 -6.81
CA ALA A 263 -17.23 -7.82 -7.56
C ALA A 263 -17.04 -9.27 -8.04
N ALA A 264 -18.12 -10.05 -8.05
CA ALA A 264 -18.08 -11.48 -8.36
C ALA A 264 -17.45 -11.83 -9.72
N SER A 265 -17.52 -10.91 -10.69
CA SER A 265 -16.87 -11.03 -11.99
C SER A 265 -15.35 -11.21 -11.93
N PHE A 266 -14.70 -10.78 -10.84
CA PHE A 266 -13.25 -10.87 -10.66
C PHE A 266 -12.81 -12.07 -9.82
N TRP A 267 -13.72 -12.77 -9.14
CA TRP A 267 -13.36 -13.88 -8.24
C TRP A 267 -12.57 -14.97 -8.95
N GLY A 268 -12.95 -15.29 -10.20
CA GLY A 268 -12.22 -16.24 -11.03
C GLY A 268 -10.75 -15.88 -11.23
N GLN A 269 -10.46 -14.59 -11.46
CA GLN A 269 -9.10 -14.07 -11.71
C GLN A 269 -8.27 -13.94 -10.44
N LEU A 270 -8.92 -13.70 -9.30
CA LEU A 270 -8.32 -13.61 -7.98
C LEU A 270 -8.21 -14.98 -7.27
N SER A 271 -8.55 -16.07 -7.95
CA SER A 271 -8.62 -17.42 -7.35
C SER A 271 -9.52 -17.51 -6.10
N LEU A 272 -10.42 -16.54 -5.92
CA LEU A 272 -11.41 -16.53 -4.85
C LEU A 272 -12.54 -17.48 -5.25
N ARG A 273 -12.87 -18.43 -4.37
CA ARG A 273 -13.87 -19.47 -4.63
C ARG A 273 -15.01 -19.38 -3.62
N SER A 274 -16.22 -19.38 -4.14
CA SER A 274 -17.46 -19.40 -3.39
C SER A 274 -18.49 -20.26 -4.14
N PRO A 275 -18.95 -21.39 -3.59
CA PRO A 275 -18.54 -21.94 -2.29
C PRO A 275 -17.06 -22.40 -2.26
N PRO A 276 -16.46 -22.61 -1.07
CA PRO A 276 -15.11 -23.17 -0.92
C PRO A 276 -15.03 -24.60 -1.49
N PRO A 277 -13.87 -25.02 -2.04
CA PRO A 277 -13.71 -26.38 -2.54
C PRO A 277 -13.69 -27.42 -1.41
N PHE A 278 -14.08 -28.66 -1.72
CA PHE A 278 -14.06 -29.80 -0.80
C PHE A 278 -12.79 -29.90 0.06
N SER A 279 -11.60 -29.66 -0.51
CA SER A 279 -10.33 -29.75 0.22
C SER A 279 -10.31 -28.85 1.45
N LYS A 280 -10.74 -27.59 1.32
CA LYS A 280 -10.83 -26.64 2.44
C LYS A 280 -11.88 -27.06 3.46
N VAL A 281 -13.03 -27.57 3.01
CA VAL A 281 -14.11 -28.04 3.88
C VAL A 281 -13.69 -29.28 4.67
N ALA A 282 -12.98 -30.21 4.04
CA ALA A 282 -12.46 -31.41 4.71
C ALA A 282 -11.40 -31.06 5.76
N GLU A 283 -10.44 -30.18 5.42
CA GLU A 283 -9.44 -29.71 6.37
C GLU A 283 -10.05 -28.91 7.52
N HIS A 284 -11.13 -28.17 7.25
CA HIS A 284 -11.93 -27.53 8.27
C HIS A 284 -12.53 -28.54 9.25
N LEU A 285 -13.20 -29.58 8.75
CA LEU A 285 -13.82 -30.61 9.59
C LEU A 285 -12.80 -31.41 10.39
N GLU A 286 -11.66 -31.75 9.80
CA GLU A 286 -10.55 -32.42 10.50
C GLU A 286 -10.01 -31.54 11.63
N LYS A 287 -9.81 -30.23 11.40
CA LYS A 287 -9.39 -29.28 12.43
C LYS A 287 -10.43 -29.16 13.55
N VAL A 288 -11.71 -29.05 13.21
CA VAL A 288 -12.81 -28.97 14.18
C VAL A 288 -12.90 -30.24 15.04
N ALA A 289 -12.83 -31.41 14.40
CA ALA A 289 -12.84 -32.70 15.09
C ALA A 289 -11.66 -32.83 16.07
N SER A 290 -10.48 -32.36 15.68
CA SER A 290 -9.27 -32.44 16.52
C SER A 290 -9.31 -31.52 17.76
N ARG A 291 -10.08 -30.43 17.72
CA ARG A 291 -10.20 -29.47 18.84
C ARG A 291 -11.10 -29.97 19.97
N GLY A 292 -12.14 -30.76 19.67
CA GLY A 292 -13.02 -31.40 20.66
C GLY A 292 -13.97 -30.47 21.43
N ASN A 293 -13.57 -29.24 21.76
CA ASN A 293 -14.31 -28.30 22.63
C ASN A 293 -15.04 -27.16 21.87
N VAL A 294 -15.17 -27.28 20.54
CA VAL A 294 -15.71 -26.23 19.67
C VAL A 294 -17.11 -25.74 20.07
N LEU A 295 -17.94 -26.62 20.63
CA LEU A 295 -19.30 -26.27 21.07
C LEU A 295 -19.31 -25.49 22.39
N GLU A 296 -18.30 -25.65 23.24
CA GLU A 296 -18.18 -24.92 24.51
C GLU A 296 -17.82 -23.45 24.27
N GLU A 297 -17.04 -23.19 23.22
CA GLU A 297 -16.59 -21.85 22.82
C GLU A 297 -17.53 -21.20 21.78
N TRP A 298 -18.71 -21.78 21.53
CA TRP A 298 -19.62 -21.32 20.48
C TRP A 298 -20.27 -19.97 20.84
N PRO A 299 -20.00 -18.89 20.09
CA PRO A 299 -20.56 -17.58 20.38
C PRO A 299 -22.05 -17.55 20.05
N ARG A 300 -22.88 -17.01 20.95
CA ARG A 300 -24.34 -16.93 20.79
C ARG A 300 -24.78 -16.24 19.49
N GLN A 301 -23.96 -15.32 18.98
CA GLN A 301 -24.27 -14.49 17.83
C GLN A 301 -23.96 -15.19 16.49
N ALA A 302 -23.27 -16.33 16.50
CA ALA A 302 -23.08 -17.16 15.31
C ALA A 302 -24.31 -18.00 14.94
N GLY A 303 -25.40 -17.85 15.70
CA GLY A 303 -26.59 -18.70 15.59
C GLY A 303 -26.38 -20.06 16.23
N PRO A 304 -27.35 -20.97 16.11
CA PRO A 304 -27.23 -22.32 16.65
C PRO A 304 -26.19 -23.15 15.88
N PRO A 305 -25.31 -23.91 16.56
CA PRO A 305 -24.28 -24.73 15.90
C PRO A 305 -24.88 -25.72 14.88
N GLU A 306 -26.08 -26.22 15.14
CA GLU A 306 -26.82 -27.11 14.24
C GLU A 306 -27.01 -26.51 12.84
N GLN A 307 -27.23 -25.20 12.74
CA GLN A 307 -27.38 -24.53 11.44
C GLN A 307 -26.06 -24.49 10.67
N ALA A 308 -24.95 -24.22 11.35
CA ALA A 308 -23.63 -24.21 10.72
C ALA A 308 -23.24 -25.60 10.22
N PHE A 309 -23.37 -26.63 11.06
CA PHE A 309 -23.08 -28.01 10.64
C PHE A 309 -24.07 -28.53 9.59
N SER A 310 -25.34 -28.13 9.64
CA SER A 310 -26.31 -28.44 8.58
C SER A 310 -25.91 -27.83 7.24
N ALA A 311 -25.38 -26.60 7.23
CA ALA A 311 -24.85 -25.97 6.02
C ALA A 311 -23.67 -26.75 5.43
N VAL A 312 -22.74 -27.23 6.27
CA VAL A 312 -21.63 -28.10 5.85
C VAL A 312 -22.17 -29.38 5.21
N LEU A 313 -23.05 -30.11 5.91
CA LEU A 313 -23.57 -31.39 5.42
C LEU A 313 -24.38 -31.23 4.14
N SER A 314 -25.15 -30.14 4.03
CA SER A 314 -25.91 -29.81 2.82
C SER A 314 -24.99 -29.52 1.64
N HIS A 315 -23.89 -28.79 1.86
CA HIS A 315 -22.89 -28.52 0.84
C HIS A 315 -22.19 -29.81 0.36
N LEU A 316 -21.74 -30.66 1.28
CA LEU A 316 -21.13 -31.95 0.94
C LEU A 316 -22.11 -32.89 0.21
N GLY A 317 -23.38 -32.88 0.60
CA GLY A 317 -24.43 -33.64 -0.06
C GLY A 317 -24.72 -33.16 -1.48
N ALA A 318 -24.66 -31.84 -1.72
CA ALA A 318 -24.89 -31.25 -3.03
C ALA A 318 -23.72 -31.47 -4.01
N GLU A 319 -22.47 -31.39 -3.55
CA GLU A 319 -21.31 -31.68 -4.40
C GLU A 319 -21.15 -33.18 -4.70
N GLY A 320 -21.64 -34.03 -3.80
CA GLY A 320 -21.43 -35.47 -3.84
C GLY A 320 -20.01 -35.83 -3.40
N LEU A 321 -19.88 -36.98 -2.72
CA LEU A 321 -18.60 -37.46 -2.22
C LEU A 321 -18.13 -38.67 -3.01
N THR A 322 -16.87 -38.64 -3.44
CA THR A 322 -16.19 -39.86 -3.90
C THR A 322 -15.93 -40.81 -2.71
N ALA A 323 -15.70 -42.09 -2.98
CA ALA A 323 -15.40 -43.07 -1.95
C ALA A 323 -14.18 -42.67 -1.09
N GLN A 324 -13.14 -42.12 -1.71
CA GLN A 324 -11.94 -41.64 -1.02
C GLN A 324 -12.24 -40.43 -0.10
N GLN A 325 -13.07 -39.49 -0.55
CA GLN A 325 -13.48 -38.34 0.24
C GLN A 325 -14.36 -38.75 1.42
N ALA A 326 -15.27 -39.70 1.21
CA ALA A 326 -16.10 -40.27 2.26
C ALA A 326 -15.25 -41.01 3.31
N GLU A 327 -14.28 -41.81 2.87
CA GLU A 327 -13.35 -42.50 3.78
C GLU A 327 -12.53 -41.48 4.60
N ARG A 328 -12.00 -40.43 3.97
CA ARG A 328 -11.28 -39.35 4.65
C ARG A 328 -12.13 -38.72 5.75
N LEU A 329 -13.36 -38.32 5.43
CA LEU A 329 -14.25 -37.67 6.39
C LEU A 329 -14.77 -38.62 7.48
N SER A 330 -14.93 -39.91 7.19
CA SER A 330 -15.35 -40.89 8.21
C SER A 330 -14.35 -41.06 9.36
N ARG A 331 -13.08 -40.69 9.13
CA ARG A 331 -12.04 -40.69 10.17
C ARG A 331 -12.08 -39.44 11.05
N ALA A 332 -12.68 -38.36 10.56
CA ALA A 332 -12.86 -37.14 11.33
C ALA A 332 -14.07 -37.33 12.26
N ALA A 333 -13.83 -37.39 13.57
CA ALA A 333 -14.88 -37.41 14.58
C ALA A 333 -15.51 -36.02 14.75
N PHE A 334 -16.12 -35.47 13.70
CA PHE A 334 -16.89 -34.23 13.80
C PHE A 334 -18.32 -34.57 14.24
N VAL A 335 -18.83 -33.84 15.23
CA VAL A 335 -20.11 -34.16 15.88
C VAL A 335 -21.26 -33.74 14.95
N PRO A 336 -22.12 -34.66 14.47
CA PRO A 336 -23.41 -34.28 13.91
C PRO A 336 -24.27 -33.80 15.08
N VAL A 337 -24.46 -32.48 15.15
CA VAL A 337 -25.18 -31.82 16.24
C VAL A 337 -26.68 -32.08 16.07
N ALA A 338 -27.12 -33.27 16.47
CA ALA A 338 -28.52 -33.54 16.75
C ALA A 338 -28.68 -33.57 18.28
N ASN A 339 -29.41 -32.59 18.84
CA ASN A 339 -29.82 -32.50 20.26
C ASN A 339 -28.85 -31.90 21.30
N ALA A 340 -27.87 -31.06 20.95
CA ALA A 340 -27.07 -30.36 21.98
C ALA A 340 -27.90 -29.39 22.85
N THR A 341 -29.01 -28.88 22.31
CA THR A 341 -29.95 -27.98 23.01
C THR A 341 -30.88 -28.63 24.04
N ARG A 342 -30.77 -29.94 24.30
CA ARG A 342 -31.56 -30.64 25.34
C ARG A 342 -30.81 -30.88 26.66
N LEU A 343 -29.55 -30.47 26.77
CA LEU A 343 -28.72 -30.68 27.96
C LEU A 343 -28.45 -29.41 28.78
N SER A 344 -29.14 -28.30 28.49
CA SER A 344 -29.12 -27.09 29.32
C SER A 344 -30.32 -27.03 30.27
#